data_AF-A0A2I7Y3R5-F1
#
_entry.id   AF-A0A2I7Y3R5-F1
#
_cell.length_a   1.000
_cell.length_b   1.000
_cell.length_c   1.000
_cell.angle_alpha   90.00
_cell.angle_beta   90.00
_cell.angle_gamma   90.00
#
_symmetry.space_group_name_H-M   'P 1'
#
loop_
_entity.id
_entity.type
_entity.pdbx_description
1 polymer ?
#
loop_
_entity_poly.entity_id
_entity_poly.type
_entity_poly.pdbx_seq_one_letter_code
_entity_poly.pdbx_strand_id
1 'polypeptide(L)' 'MLQKFRIAKEKNKLKLKLLKHASYCLERNNNPELLRAVAELLKKVS' A
#
# COMPACT_ATOMS: atom_id res chain seq x y z
N MET A 1 20.13 18.60 5.19
CA MET A 1 19.09 18.46 4.13
C MET A 1 19.12 17.09 3.45
N LEU A 2 20.31 16.56 3.10
CA LEU A 2 20.51 15.24 2.47
C LEU A 2 19.88 14.03 3.18
N GLN A 3 19.91 13.97 4.52
CA GLN A 3 19.28 12.87 5.28
C GLN A 3 17.75 12.81 5.07
N LYS A 4 17.07 13.96 5.04
CA LYS A 4 15.61 14.02 4.83
C LYS A 4 15.22 13.49 3.44
N PHE A 5 16.00 13.81 2.41
CA PHE A 5 15.83 13.25 1.06
C PHE A 5 16.05 11.73 1.02
N ARG A 6 17.06 11.24 1.75
CA ARG A 6 17.37 9.80 1.84
C ARG A 6 16.24 9.01 2.52
N ILE A 7 15.67 9.56 3.60
CA ILE A 7 14.51 8.99 4.31
C ILE A 7 13.26 9.00 3.41
N ALA A 8 12.99 10.11 2.71
CA ALA A 8 11.85 10.20 1.80
C ALA A 8 11.95 9.19 0.64
N LYS A 9 13.16 8.99 0.10
CA LYS A 9 13.43 8.00 -0.96
C LYS A 9 13.17 6.57 -0.50
N GLU A 10 13.65 6.19 0.68
CA GLU A 10 13.41 4.86 1.24
C GLU A 10 11.93 4.64 1.59
N LYS A 11 11.24 5.67 2.12
CA LYS A 11 9.79 5.62 2.37
C LYS A 11 9.00 5.41 1.07
N ASN A 12 9.36 6.11 0.00
CA ASN A 12 8.73 5.94 -1.31
C ASN A 12 8.99 4.56 -1.91
N LYS A 13 10.20 4.02 -1.75
CA LYS A 13 10.56 2.66 -2.19
C LYS A 13 9.72 1.60 -1.46
N LEU A 14 9.54 1.77 -0.14
CA LEU A 14 8.69 0.91 0.68
C LEU A 14 7.22 1.00 0.25
N LYS A 15 6.71 2.22 0.03
CA LYS A 15 5.34 2.45 -0.45
C LYS A 15 5.11 1.77 -1.80
N LEU A 16 6.05 1.87 -2.73
CA LEU A 16 5.94 1.21 -4.04
C LEU A 16 5.94 -0.32 -3.93
N LYS A 17 6.77 -0.89 -3.05
CA LYS A 17 6.78 -2.34 -2.79
C LYS A 17 5.45 -2.82 -2.21
N LEU A 18 4.89 -2.09 -1.24
CA LEU A 18 3.58 -2.40 -0.65
C LEU A 18 2.46 -2.34 -1.69
N LEU A 19 2.45 -1.32 -2.54
CA LEU A 19 1.46 -1.19 -3.61
C LEU A 19 1.57 -2.34 -4.62
N LYS A 20 2.79 -2.71 -5.04
CA LYS A 20 3.00 -3.86 -5.93
C LYS A 20 2.53 -5.16 -5.28
N HIS A 21 2.82 -5.36 -4.01
CA HIS A 21 2.42 -6.56 -3.30
C HIS A 21 0.91 -6.63 -3.12
N ALA A 22 0.26 -5.51 -2.76
CA ALA A 22 -1.19 -5.41 -2.74
C ALA A 22 -1.77 -5.73 -4.12
N SER A 23 -1.30 -5.08 -5.19
CA SER A 23 -1.76 -5.34 -6.56
C SER A 23 -1.63 -6.81 -6.95
N TYR A 24 -0.48 -7.43 -6.67
CA TYR A 24 -0.26 -8.85 -6.93
C TYR A 24 -1.20 -9.75 -6.10
N CYS A 25 -1.45 -9.41 -4.84
CA CYS A 25 -2.41 -10.13 -4.01
C CYS A 25 -3.84 -9.95 -4.53
N LEU A 26 -4.19 -8.79 -5.09
CA LEU A 26 -5.47 -8.55 -5.74
C LEU A 26 -5.63 -9.38 -7.01
N GLU A 27 -4.61 -9.38 -7.87
CA GLU A 27 -4.58 -10.17 -9.11
C GLU A 27 -4.63 -11.68 -8.84
N ARG A 28 -3.87 -12.17 -7.84
CA ARG A 28 -3.82 -13.61 -7.54
C ARG A 28 -5.00 -14.13 -6.74
N ASN A 29 -5.44 -13.39 -5.72
CA ASN A 29 -6.46 -13.92 -4.82
C ASN A 29 -7.87 -13.58 -5.27
N ASN A 30 -8.05 -12.71 -6.26
CA ASN A 30 -9.34 -12.29 -6.86
C ASN A 30 -10.47 -12.31 -5.81
N ASN A 31 -10.18 -11.77 -4.63
CA ASN A 31 -11.03 -11.90 -3.45
C ASN A 31 -11.68 -10.53 -3.20
N PRO A 32 -12.84 -10.28 -3.82
CA PRO A 32 -13.55 -9.01 -3.70
C PRO A 32 -13.96 -8.70 -2.26
N GLU A 33 -14.08 -9.70 -1.39
CA GLU A 33 -14.42 -9.50 0.02
C GLU A 33 -13.26 -8.88 0.80
N LEU A 34 -12.01 -9.30 0.52
CA LEU A 34 -10.83 -8.69 1.12
C LEU A 34 -10.69 -7.21 0.68
N LEU A 35 -10.92 -6.93 -0.60
CA LEU A 35 -10.95 -5.57 -1.12
C LEU A 35 -12.01 -4.71 -0.43
N ARG A 36 -13.22 -5.26 -0.24
CA ARG A 36 -14.32 -4.58 0.42
C ARG A 36 -14.01 -4.30 1.89
N ALA A 37 -13.43 -5.25 2.60
CA ALA A 37 -13.01 -5.08 3.99
C ALA A 37 -11.92 -4.01 4.16
N VAL A 38 -10.92 -3.99 3.26
CA VAL A 38 -9.86 -2.96 3.26
C VAL A 38 -10.44 -1.57 2.95
N ALA A 39 -11.36 -1.47 2.00
CA ALA A 39 -12.01 -0.21 1.65
C ALA A 39 -12.86 0.36 2.82
N GLU A 40 -13.64 -0.49 3.50
CA GLU A 40 -14.40 -0.07 4.69
C GLU A 40 -13.49 0.37 5.84
N LEU A 41 -12.36 -0.31 6.04
CA LEU A 41 -11.38 0.06 7.05
C LEU A 41 -10.79 1.45 6.75
N LEU A 42 -10.38 1.70 5.50
CA LEU A 42 -9.83 3.00 5.09
C LEU A 42 -10.84 4.14 5.27
N LYS A 43 -12.12 3.88 5.03
CA LYS A 43 -13.20 4.86 5.19
C LYS A 43 -13.44 5.26 6.66
N LYS A 44 -13.12 4.38 7.62
CA LYS A 44 -13.22 4.68 9.06
C LYS A 44 -12.02 5.46 9.61
N VAL A 45 -10.90 5.42 8.90
CA VAL A 45 -9.64 6.06 9.34
C VAL A 45 -9.43 7.43 8.65
N SER A 46 -10.14 7.71 7.55
CA SER A 46 -10.20 9.04 6.92
C SER A 46 -11.28 9.93 7.50
#